data_AF-A0A4Q2JF15-F1
#
_entry.id   AF-A0A4Q2JF15-F1
#
_cell.length_a   1.000
_cell.length_b   1.000
_cell.length_c   1.000
_cell.angle_alpha   90.00
_cell.angle_beta   90.00
_cell.angle_gamma   90.00
#
_symmetry.space_group_name_H-M   'P 1'
#
loop_
_entity.id
_entity.type
_entity.pdbx_description
1 polymer ?
#
loop_
_entity_poly.entity_id
_entity_poly.type
_entity_poly.pdbx_seq_one_letter_code
_entity_poly.pdbx_strand_id
1 'polypeptide(L)' 'MVVVDAVILMGGRAERLGGIAKGDLRVEGRTLLERVVSAAGVARRRVVVGEVGAS' A
#
# COMPACT_ATOMS: atom_id res chain seq x y z
N MET A 1 -1.09 -9.11 -25.15
CA MET A 1 -1.02 -9.02 -23.67
C MET A 1 -1.52 -7.65 -23.27
N VAL A 2 -2.40 -7.54 -22.27
CA VAL A 2 -2.93 -6.24 -21.85
C VAL A 2 -1.91 -5.56 -20.94
N VAL A 3 -1.60 -4.30 -21.22
CA VAL A 3 -0.76 -3.47 -20.36
C VAL A 3 -1.67 -2.77 -19.36
N VAL A 4 -1.32 -2.87 -18.07
CA VAL A 4 -2.08 -2.24 -16.98
C VAL A 4 -1.17 -1.34 -16.14
N ASP A 5 -1.76 -0.28 -15.60
CA ASP A 5 -1.18 0.49 -14.51
C ASP A 5 -1.93 0.15 -13.21
N ALA A 6 -1.23 0.16 -12.08
CA ALA A 6 -1.79 -0.13 -10.77
C ALA A 6 -1.90 1.14 -9.92
N VAL A 7 -3.09 1.40 -9.40
CA VAL A 7 -3.35 2.43 -8.39
C VAL A 7 -3.63 1.74 -7.05
N ILE A 8 -2.79 2.00 -6.06
CA ILE A 8 -2.78 1.35 -4.76
C ILE A 8 -3.26 2.36 -3.72
N LEU A 9 -4.49 2.19 -3.22
CA LEU A 9 -5.11 3.09 -2.25
C LEU A 9 -4.71 2.69 -0.83
N MET A 10 -3.82 3.48 -0.22
CA MET A 10 -3.27 3.31 1.14
C MET A 10 -3.70 4.43 2.09
N GLY A 11 -4.87 5.02 1.83
CA GLY A 11 -5.52 5.95 2.76
C GLY A 11 -6.44 5.26 3.78
N GLY A 12 -6.92 6.05 4.74
CA GLY A 12 -7.91 5.66 5.74
C GLY A 12 -7.46 6.04 7.14
N ARG A 13 -8.41 6.44 8.00
CA ARG A 13 -8.16 7.03 9.33
C ARG A 13 -7.56 6.09 10.39
N ALA A 14 -7.18 4.86 10.01
CA ALA A 14 -6.62 3.86 10.92
C ALA A 14 -7.47 3.50 12.19
N GLU A 15 -8.74 3.91 12.25
CA GLU A 15 -9.60 3.77 13.45
C GLU A 15 -9.77 2.33 13.92
N ARG A 16 -9.79 1.37 13.00
CA ARG A 16 -9.94 -0.07 13.29
C ARG A 16 -8.61 -0.79 13.53
N LEU A 17 -7.49 -0.08 13.38
CA LEU A 17 -6.13 -0.63 13.41
C LEU A 17 -5.31 -0.01 14.55
N GLY A 18 -5.98 0.48 15.60
CA GLY A 18 -5.32 1.08 16.75
C GLY A 18 -4.60 2.40 16.44
N GLY A 19 -5.00 3.10 15.38
CA GLY A 19 -4.37 4.35 14.95
C GLY A 19 -3.14 4.17 14.06
N ILE A 20 -2.67 2.95 13.83
CA ILE A 20 -1.54 2.68 12.93
C ILE A 20 -2.00 2.81 11.48
N ALA A 21 -1.30 3.65 10.71
CA ALA A 21 -1.55 3.80 9.28
C ALA A 21 -1.50 2.43 8.59
N LYS A 22 -2.50 2.14 7.75
CA LYS A 22 -2.67 0.81 7.14
C LYS A 22 -1.44 0.36 6.35
N GLY A 23 -0.76 1.31 5.68
CA GLY A 23 0.46 1.03 4.91
C GLY A 23 1.59 0.46 5.77
N ASP A 24 1.68 0.88 7.03
CA ASP A 24 2.78 0.56 7.96
C ASP A 24 2.55 -0.71 8.78
N LEU A 25 1.34 -1.25 8.75
CA LEU A 25 1.05 -2.54 9.37
C LEU A 25 2.00 -3.61 8.83
N ARG A 26 2.63 -4.34 9.74
CA ARG A 26 3.56 -5.41 9.41
C ARG A 26 2.88 -6.76 9.45
N VAL A 27 3.14 -7.56 8.41
CA VAL A 27 2.76 -8.96 8.34
C VAL A 27 4.02 -9.71 7.89
N GLU A 28 4.41 -10.79 8.57
CA GLU A 28 5.68 -11.50 8.38
C GLU A 28 6.88 -10.55 8.14
N GLY A 29 7.03 -9.55 9.01
CA GLY A 29 8.15 -8.59 8.96
C GLY A 29 8.12 -7.52 7.85
N ARG A 30 7.22 -7.63 6.86
CA ARG A 30 7.07 -6.65 5.77
C ARG A 30 5.84 -5.78 5.97
N THR A 31 5.93 -4.51 5.57
CA THR A 31 4.77 -3.62 5.60
C THR A 31 3.72 -4.09 4.59
N LEU A 32 2.45 -3.79 4.84
CA LEU A 32 1.38 -4.07 3.88
C LEU A 32 1.62 -3.33 2.56
N LEU A 33 2.20 -2.13 2.62
CA LEU A 33 2.59 -1.38 1.42
C LEU A 33 3.63 -2.16 0.58
N GLU A 34 4.72 -2.61 1.18
CA GLU A 34 5.78 -3.39 0.50
C GLU A 34 5.19 -4.63 -0.18
N ARG A 35 4.31 -5.35 0.52
CA ARG A 35 3.64 -6.55 0.01
C ARG A 35 2.80 -6.25 -1.23
N VAL A 36 1.97 -5.21 -1.19
CA VAL A 36 1.07 -4.87 -2.31
C VAL A 36 1.84 -4.31 -3.51
N VAL A 37 2.86 -3.47 -3.28
CA VAL A 37 3.72 -2.95 -4.35
C VAL A 37 4.50 -4.07 -5.03
N SER A 38 4.94 -5.08 -4.27
CA SER A 38 5.58 -6.28 -4.81
C SER A 38 4.58 -7.12 -5.63
N ALA A 39 3.36 -7.32 -5.14
CA ALA A 39 2.33 -8.08 -5.86
C ALA A 39 1.92 -7.41 -7.18
N ALA A 40 1.94 -6.08 -7.24
CA ALA A 40 1.65 -5.29 -8.44
C ALA A 40 2.82 -5.26 -9.46
N GLY A 41 3.81 -6.16 -9.37
CA GLY A 41 5.02 -6.14 -10.20
C GLY A 41 4.80 -6.27 -11.71
N VAL A 42 3.64 -6.79 -12.15
CA VAL A 42 3.28 -6.89 -13.57
C VAL A 42 2.78 -5.56 -14.17
N ALA A 43 2.47 -4.58 -13.33
CA ALA A 43 1.97 -3.29 -13.79
C ALA A 43 3.10 -2.44 -14.35
N ARG A 44 2.86 -1.80 -15.50
CA ARG A 44 3.81 -0.89 -16.13
C ARG A 44 4.14 0.29 -15.22
N ARG A 45 3.12 0.87 -14.58
CA ARG A 45 3.27 1.91 -13.57
C ARG A 45 2.52 1.53 -12.30
N ARG A 46 3.11 1.90 -11.16
CA ARG A 46 2.50 1.78 -9.83
C ARG A 46 2.38 3.17 -9.22
N VAL A 47 1.19 3.53 -8.76
CA VAL A 47 0.89 4.79 -8.07
C VAL A 47 0.31 4.44 -6.71
N VAL A 48 0.91 4.94 -5.65
CA VAL A 48 0.40 4.80 -4.29
C VAL A 48 -0.28 6.10 -3.91
N VAL A 49 -1.51 6.02 -3.40
CA VAL A 49 -2.30 7.17 -2.97
C VAL A 49 -2.59 7.03 -1.49
N GLY A 50 -2.18 8.02 -0.70
CA GLY A 50 -2.33 8.06 0.75
C GLY A 50 -1.47 9.16 1.34
N GLU A 51 -1.62 9.41 2.64
CA GLU A 51 -0.76 10.37 3.34
C GLU A 51 0.67 9.82 3.44
N VAL A 52 1.64 10.69 3.17
CA VAL A 52 3.06 10.36 3.30
C VAL A 52 3.48 10.70 4.73
N GLY A 53 3.70 9.68 5.56
CA GLY A 53 4.30 9.85 6.89
C GLY A 53 3.35 10.30 8.00
N ALA A 54 2.32 9.50 8.31
CA ALA A 54 1.79 9.51 9.67
C ALA A 54 2.85 8.85 10.56
N SER A 55 3.64 9.69 11.23
CA SER A 55 4.69 9.30 12.19
C SER A 55 4.10 8.60 13.41
#